data_AF-H0T4Q7-F1
#
_entry.id   AF-H0T4Q7-F1
#
_cell.length_a   1.000
_cell.length_b   1.000
_cell.length_c   1.000
_cell.angle_alpha   90.00
_cell.angle_beta   90.00
_cell.angle_gamma   90.00
#
_symmetry.space_group_name_H-M   'P 1'
#
loop_
_entity.id
_entity.type
_entity.pdbx_description
1 polymer ?
#
loop_
_entity_poly.entity_id
_entity_poly.type
_entity_poly.pdbx_seq_one_letter_code
_entity_poly.pdbx_strand_id
1 'polypeptide(L)' 'MDKIKGATNEAIGKAKQGIGEATGNDRLQGEGAVQEVKGKGQQALGDAKQATKDAVNTAAGAANKNL' A
#
# COMPACT_ATOMS: atom_id res chain seq x y z
N MET A 1 -2.73 5.33 10.77
CA MET A 1 -2.52 3.89 11.01
C MET A 1 -2.35 3.09 9.72
N ASP A 2 -2.69 3.62 8.53
CA ASP A 2 -2.64 2.87 7.26
C ASP A 2 -1.25 2.64 6.66
N LYS A 3 -0.33 3.61 6.78
CA LYS A 3 1.04 3.48 6.24
C LYS A 3 1.86 2.36 6.90
N ILE A 4 1.61 2.10 8.19
CA ILE A 4 2.31 1.06 8.94
C ILE A 4 1.92 -0.33 8.43
N LYS A 5 0.62 -0.56 8.10
CA LYS A 5 0.18 -1.84 7.53
C LYS A 5 0.81 -2.14 6.16
N GLY A 6 0.99 -1.11 5.32
CA GLY A 6 1.65 -1.25 4.02
C GLY A 6 3.10 -1.71 4.16
N ALA A 7 3.89 -1.02 4.99
CA ALA A 7 5.28 -1.37 5.26
C ALA A 7 5.44 -2.75 5.90
N THR A 8 4.56 -3.12 6.83
CA THR A 8 4.58 -4.45 7.46
C THR A 8 4.27 -5.57 6.46
N ASN A 9 3.31 -5.39 5.56
CA ASN A 9 2.97 -6.39 4.54
C ASN A 9 4.08 -6.55 3.48
N GLU A 10 4.75 -5.46 3.08
CA GLU A 10 5.92 -5.55 2.20
C GLU A 10 7.07 -6.31 2.86
N ALA A 11 7.36 -6.05 4.14
CA ALA A 11 8.41 -6.75 4.87
C ALA A 11 8.12 -8.25 5.00
N ILE A 12 6.86 -8.62 5.28
CA ILE A 12 6.43 -10.03 5.34
C ILE A 12 6.48 -10.69 3.96
N GLY A 13 6.09 -9.98 2.89
CA GLY A 13 6.17 -10.48 1.51
C GLY A 13 7.60 -10.79 1.09
N LYS A 14 8.53 -9.86 1.36
CA LYS A 14 9.96 -10.06 1.11
C LYS A 14 10.56 -11.19 1.94
N ALA A 15 10.15 -11.32 3.20
CA ALA A 15 10.57 -12.43 4.05
C ALA A 15 10.07 -13.77 3.49
N LYS A 16 8.81 -13.86 3.06
CA LYS A 16 8.26 -15.06 2.40
C LYS A 16 8.99 -15.40 1.10
N GLN A 17 9.36 -14.40 0.29
CA GLN A 17 10.17 -14.62 -0.91
C GLN A 17 11.55 -15.16 -0.57
N GLY A 18 12.27 -14.52 0.37
CA GLY A 18 13.62 -14.96 0.75
C GLY A 18 13.62 -16.35 1.40
N ILE A 19 12.62 -16.67 2.23
CA ILE A 19 12.46 -18.02 2.78
C ILE A 19 12.09 -19.01 1.69
N GLY A 20 11.22 -18.63 0.74
CA GLY A 20 10.85 -19.47 -0.40
C GLY A 20 12.04 -19.82 -1.28
N GLU A 21 12.85 -18.84 -1.66
CA GLU A 21 14.09 -19.05 -2.42
C GLU A 21 15.09 -19.92 -1.65
N ALA A 22 15.30 -19.64 -0.36
CA ALA A 22 16.26 -20.38 0.46
C ALA A 22 15.85 -21.84 0.72
N THR A 23 14.55 -22.13 0.71
CA THR A 23 14.01 -23.48 0.97
C THR A 23 13.55 -24.22 -0.30
N GLY A 24 13.64 -23.59 -1.47
CA GLY A 24 13.12 -24.13 -2.73
C GLY A 24 11.59 -24.28 -2.74
N ASN A 25 10.88 -23.45 -1.97
CA ASN A 25 9.43 -23.48 -1.85
C ASN A 25 8.79 -22.42 -2.76
N ASP A 26 8.51 -22.82 -4.00
CA ASP A 26 7.87 -21.99 -5.03
C ASP A 26 6.55 -21.36 -4.56
N ARG A 27 5.83 -22.04 -3.66
CA ARG A 27 4.58 -21.54 -3.09
C ARG A 27 4.81 -20.31 -2.23
N LEU A 28 5.81 -20.35 -1.34
CA LEU A 28 6.16 -19.22 -0.48
C LEU A 28 6.71 -18.04 -1.29
N GLN A 29 7.51 -18.31 -2.32
CA GLN A 29 8.00 -17.28 -3.23
C GLN A 29 6.83 -16.60 -3.99
N GLY A 30 5.93 -17.40 -4.55
CA GLY A 30 4.74 -16.91 -5.24
C GLY A 30 3.82 -16.10 -4.34
N GLU A 31 3.56 -16.57 -3.11
CA GLU A 31 2.75 -15.85 -2.14
C GLU A 31 3.35 -14.48 -1.77
N GLY A 32 4.67 -14.41 -1.57
CA GLY A 32 5.34 -13.15 -1.25
C GLY A 32 5.29 -12.16 -2.41
N ALA A 33 5.51 -12.62 -3.66
CA ALA A 33 5.42 -11.78 -4.85
C ALA A 33 4.01 -11.23 -5.07
N VAL A 34 2.98 -12.06 -4.92
CA VAL A 34 1.57 -11.64 -5.03
C VAL A 34 1.21 -10.63 -3.93
N GLN A 35 1.69 -10.84 -2.71
CA GLN A 35 1.46 -9.89 -1.61
C GLN A 35 2.15 -8.55 -1.85
N GLU A 36 3.37 -8.53 -2.40
CA GLU A 36 4.08 -7.30 -2.73
C GLU A 36 3.32 -6.49 -3.80
N VAL A 37 2.88 -7.14 -4.88
CA VAL A 37 2.10 -6.50 -5.94
C VAL A 37 0.79 -5.93 -5.39
N LYS A 38 0.09 -6.72 -4.57
CA LYS A 38 -1.16 -6.28 -3.93
C LYS A 38 -0.92 -5.08 -3.01
N GLY A 39 0.14 -5.11 -2.20
CA GLY A 39 0.52 -4.02 -1.30
C GLY A 39 0.82 -2.73 -2.05
N LYS A 40 1.65 -2.81 -3.10
CA LYS A 40 1.99 -1.66 -3.96
C LYS A 40 0.76 -1.07 -4.65
N GLY A 41 -0.14 -1.92 -5.17
CA GLY A 41 -1.39 -1.48 -5.79
C GLY A 41 -2.32 -0.77 -4.80
N GLN A 42 -2.44 -1.29 -3.57
CA GLN A 42 -3.23 -0.66 -2.52
C GLN A 42 -2.63 0.68 -2.06
N GLN A 43 -1.30 0.77 -1.97
CA GLN A 43 -0.63 2.01 -1.58
C GLN A 43 -0.83 3.10 -2.64
N ALA A 44 -0.63 2.78 -3.92
CA ALA A 44 -0.86 3.72 -5.02
C ALA A 44 -2.33 4.20 -5.08
N LEU A 45 -3.29 3.30 -4.88
CA LEU A 45 -4.71 3.66 -4.82
C LEU A 45 -5.02 4.55 -3.60
N GLY A 46 -4.41 4.24 -2.46
CA GLY A 46 -4.54 5.04 -1.24
C GLY A 46 -4.00 6.46 -1.42
N ASP A 47 -2.80 6.60 -1.98
CA ASP A 47 -2.17 7.89 -2.24
C ASP A 47 -3.00 8.72 -3.24
N ALA A 48 -3.52 8.11 -4.31
CA ALA A 48 -4.41 8.78 -5.26
C ALA A 48 -5.73 9.24 -4.62
N LYS A 49 -6.35 8.39 -3.78
CA LYS A 49 -7.55 8.78 -3.02
C LYS A 49 -7.25 9.93 -2.06
N GLN A 50 -6.13 9.88 -1.37
CA GLN A 50 -5.72 10.92 -0.43
C GLN A 50 -5.51 12.26 -1.15
N ALA A 51 -4.75 12.28 -2.24
CA ALA A 51 -4.54 13.49 -3.04
C ALA A 51 -5.85 14.10 -3.54
N THR A 52 -6.78 13.26 -4.00
CA THR A 52 -8.13 13.69 -4.41
C THR A 52 -8.91 14.29 -3.23
N LYS A 53 -8.88 13.61 -2.08
CA LYS A 53 -9.60 14.04 -0.88
C LYS A 53 -9.05 15.36 -0.36
N ASP A 54 -7.73 15.53 -0.37
CA ASP A 54 -7.07 16.78 0.03
C ASP A 54 -7.45 17.92 -0.92
N ALA A 55 -7.42 17.70 -2.24
CA ALA A 55 -7.83 18.72 -3.22
C ALA A 55 -9.30 19.14 -3.04
N VAL A 56 -10.21 18.17 -2.87
CA VAL A 56 -11.63 18.43 -2.59
C VAL A 56 -11.81 19.18 -1.27
N ASN A 57 -11.08 18.78 -0.22
CA ASN A 57 -11.20 19.40 1.11
C ASN A 57 -10.64 20.83 1.11
N THR A 58 -9.58 21.10 0.35
CA THR A 58 -9.06 22.46 0.12
C THR A 58 -10.06 23.32 -0.66
N ALA A 59 -10.67 22.78 -1.72
CA ALA A 59 -11.68 23.49 -2.50
C ALA A 59 -12.95 23.79 -1.66
N ALA A 60 -13.42 22.80 -0.91
CA ALA A 60 -14.55 22.95 0.01
C ALA A 60 -14.22 23.94 1.16
N GLY A 61 -13.00 23.88 1.71
CA GLY A 61 -12.53 24.81 2.74
C GLY A 61 -12.40 26.25 2.24
N ALA A 62 -12.03 26.46 0.97
CA ALA A 62 -11.98 27.78 0.35
C ALA A 62 -13.39 28.35 0.07
N ALA A 63 -14.35 27.48 -0.28
CA ALA A 63 -15.74 27.87 -0.47
C ALA A 63 -16.45 28.22 0.87
N ASN A 64 -16.16 27.49 1.94
CA ASN A 64 -16.76 27.72 3.27
C ASN A 64 -16.15 28.90 4.05
N LYS A 65 -15.02 29.48 3.63
CA LYS A 65 -14.37 30.60 4.34
C LYS A 65 -14.86 31.99 3.90
N ASN A 66 -15.76 32.06 2.92
CA ASN A 66 -16.34 33.30 2.37
C ASN A 66 -17.86 33.44 2.63
N LEU A 67 -18.43 32.61 3.51
CA LEU A 67 -19.76 32.76 4.12
C LEU A 67 -19.59 32.96 5.62
#